data_AF-A0A256ZM17-F1
#
_entry.id   AF-A0A256ZM17-F1
#
_cell.length_a   1.000
_cell.length_b   1.000
_cell.length_c   1.000
_cell.angle_alpha   90.00
_cell.angle_beta   90.00
_cell.angle_gamma   90.00
#
_symmetry.space_group_name_H-M   'P 1'
#
loop_
_entity.id
_entity.type
_entity.pdbx_description
1 polymer ?
#
loop_
_entity_poly.entity_id
_entity_poly.type
_entity_poly.pdbx_seq_one_letter_code
_entity_poly.pdbx_strand_id
1 'polypeptide(L)'
;MKPIQVLITSSRRPTKSIRTLMRDLHTVIPRSYRINRGKMSMEELAEVASNLQSNYVLLVTRWKGGPGKIEFYKVWDGELKLFPPTLYLKGIRLQREYPTFWRKLRIRCRSLAVVKPEKEELKKLAKEISKILKAPFVDEAEKENYQVYLKIFEGLGYKAKITFFSTMHKMEIGPALHLKGWVIFEEKIFG
;
A
#
# COMPACT_ATOMS: atom_id res chain seq x y z
N MET A 1 11.90 8.69 17.87
CA MET A 1 10.68 8.41 17.07
C MET A 1 10.86 7.04 16.41
N LYS A 2 9.86 6.15 16.38
CA LYS A 2 10.01 4.87 15.63
C LYS A 2 10.13 5.18 14.13
N PRO A 3 11.05 4.55 13.37
CA PRO A 3 11.29 4.91 11.98
C PRO A 3 10.03 4.71 11.12
N ILE A 4 9.79 5.65 10.21
CA ILE A 4 8.76 5.52 9.17
C ILE A 4 9.17 4.36 8.27
N GLN A 5 8.22 3.51 7.92
CA GLN A 5 8.46 2.39 7.04
C GLN A 5 8.16 2.76 5.58
N VAL A 6 7.01 3.40 5.37
CA VAL A 6 6.51 3.76 4.03
C VAL A 6 6.05 5.21 4.01
N LEU A 7 6.65 6.00 3.13
CA LEU A 7 6.18 7.33 2.77
C LEU A 7 5.14 7.21 1.66
N ILE A 8 3.91 7.68 1.92
CA ILE A 8 2.80 7.63 0.97
C ILE A 8 2.65 8.99 0.31
N THR A 9 2.73 9.03 -1.01
CA THR A 9 2.52 10.24 -1.80
C THR A 9 1.90 9.92 -3.15
N SER A 10 1.68 10.94 -3.98
CA SER A 10 1.09 10.79 -5.30
C SER A 10 1.97 11.39 -6.38
N SER A 11 1.60 11.18 -7.64
CA SER A 11 2.04 12.05 -8.74
C SER A 11 1.55 13.49 -8.51
N ARG A 12 2.12 14.46 -9.23
CA ARG A 12 1.69 15.87 -9.18
C ARG A 12 0.21 16.01 -9.54
N ARG A 13 -0.46 17.01 -8.96
CA ARG A 13 -1.89 17.35 -9.17
C ARG A 13 -2.85 16.14 -8.98
N PRO A 14 -2.85 15.51 -7.79
CA PRO A 14 -3.72 14.36 -7.53
C PRO A 14 -5.20 14.77 -7.47
N THR A 15 -6.08 13.87 -7.91
CA THR A 15 -7.54 14.02 -7.83
C THR A 15 -8.05 13.75 -6.41
N LYS A 16 -9.32 14.08 -6.15
CA LYS A 16 -9.97 13.84 -4.84
C LYS A 16 -9.96 12.35 -4.46
N SER A 17 -10.16 11.46 -5.42
CA SER A 17 -10.11 10.01 -5.20
C SER A 17 -8.70 9.55 -4.81
N ILE A 18 -7.65 10.01 -5.48
CA ILE A 18 -6.24 9.70 -5.12
C ILE A 18 -5.91 10.20 -3.71
N ARG A 19 -6.32 11.43 -3.34
CA ARG A 19 -6.11 11.95 -1.98
C ARG A 19 -6.84 11.13 -0.93
N THR A 20 -8.06 10.67 -1.23
CA THR A 20 -8.81 9.80 -0.32
C THR A 20 -8.14 8.44 -0.19
N LEU A 21 -7.72 7.84 -1.31
CA LEU A 21 -7.00 6.57 -1.33
C LEU A 21 -5.74 6.62 -0.46
N MET A 22 -4.90 7.66 -0.61
CA MET A 22 -3.68 7.81 0.20
C MET A 22 -3.99 7.94 1.69
N ARG A 23 -5.09 8.61 2.05
CA ARG A 23 -5.54 8.72 3.45
C ARG A 23 -6.01 7.36 3.97
N ASP A 24 -6.78 6.61 3.18
CA ASP A 24 -7.28 5.30 3.57
C ASP A 24 -6.11 4.31 3.73
N LEU A 25 -5.14 4.31 2.82
CA LEU A 25 -3.89 3.52 2.93
C LEU A 25 -3.10 3.89 4.19
N HIS A 26 -2.91 5.18 4.47
CA HIS A 26 -2.22 5.63 5.68
C HIS A 26 -2.91 5.17 6.98
N THR A 27 -4.23 5.02 6.95
CA THR A 27 -5.02 4.59 8.12
C THR A 27 -4.77 3.12 8.46
N VAL A 28 -4.55 2.27 7.44
CA VAL A 28 -4.41 0.82 7.59
C VAL A 28 -2.97 0.31 7.54
N ILE A 29 -2.01 1.13 7.09
CA ILE A 29 -0.59 0.77 7.05
C ILE A 29 0.11 1.38 8.28
N PRO A 30 0.59 0.56 9.23
CA PRO A 30 1.31 1.05 10.40
C PRO A 30 2.65 1.64 9.98
N ARG A 31 3.15 2.59 10.76
CA ARG A 31 4.43 3.27 10.49
C ARG A 31 4.50 3.90 9.09
N SER A 32 3.36 4.21 8.49
CA SER A 32 3.31 5.00 7.26
C SER A 32 3.26 6.49 7.60
N TYR A 33 3.75 7.31 6.68
CA TYR A 33 3.58 8.76 6.76
C TYR A 33 3.09 9.27 5.41
N ARG A 34 2.10 10.17 5.41
CA ARG A 34 1.52 10.70 4.17
C ARG A 34 1.93 12.15 3.97
N ILE A 35 2.47 12.46 2.81
CA ILE A 35 2.80 13.83 2.42
C ILE A 35 2.03 14.26 1.17
N ASN A 36 1.91 15.56 0.98
CA ASN A 36 1.38 16.11 -0.27
C ASN A 36 2.54 16.24 -1.26
N ARG A 37 2.38 15.77 -2.51
CA ARG A 37 3.43 15.87 -3.53
C ARG A 37 3.81 17.32 -3.90
N GLY A 38 2.84 18.22 -3.98
CA GLY A 38 3.08 19.61 -4.38
C GLY A 38 3.82 19.73 -5.71
N LYS A 39 4.88 20.55 -5.72
CA LYS A 39 5.80 20.73 -6.86
C LYS A 39 7.04 19.83 -6.78
N MET A 40 7.18 19.01 -5.72
CA MET A 40 8.41 18.23 -5.50
C MET A 40 8.79 17.39 -6.73
N SER A 41 10.06 17.43 -7.09
CA SER A 41 10.70 16.52 -8.05
C SER A 41 10.79 15.11 -7.47
N MET A 42 11.48 14.18 -8.14
CA MET A 42 11.73 12.85 -7.57
C MET A 42 12.92 12.89 -6.60
N GLU A 43 13.90 13.75 -6.89
CA GLU A 43 15.10 14.02 -6.08
C GLU A 43 14.70 14.67 -4.75
N GLU A 44 13.91 15.75 -4.77
CA GLU A 44 13.37 16.37 -3.56
C GLU A 44 12.52 15.38 -2.73
N LEU A 45 11.80 14.47 -3.41
CA LEU A 45 11.05 13.42 -2.73
C LEU A 45 11.97 12.38 -2.08
N ALA A 46 13.11 12.07 -2.69
CA ALA A 46 14.13 11.19 -2.16
C ALA A 46 14.78 11.78 -0.90
N GLU A 47 15.10 13.07 -0.93
CA GLU A 47 15.61 13.82 0.22
C GLU A 47 14.62 13.80 1.38
N VAL A 48 13.34 14.11 1.12
CA VAL A 48 12.29 14.05 2.15
C VAL A 48 12.16 12.63 2.72
N ALA A 49 12.19 11.60 1.89
CA ALA A 49 12.09 10.22 2.34
C ALA A 49 13.30 9.81 3.20
N SER A 50 14.50 10.23 2.82
CA SER A 50 15.75 9.99 3.55
C SER A 50 15.77 10.71 4.91
N ASN A 51 15.36 11.98 4.94
CA ASN A 51 15.24 12.78 6.16
C ASN A 51 14.22 12.19 7.14
N LEU A 52 13.13 11.62 6.62
CA LEU A 52 12.12 10.90 7.40
C LEU A 52 12.53 9.47 7.77
N GLN A 53 13.72 9.03 7.35
CA GLN A 53 14.25 7.67 7.54
C GLN A 53 13.26 6.60 7.04
N SER A 54 12.53 6.91 5.96
CA SER A 54 11.61 5.97 5.33
C SER A 54 12.38 4.95 4.50
N ASN A 55 12.00 3.68 4.57
CA ASN A 55 12.65 2.64 3.76
C ASN A 55 12.08 2.59 2.34
N TYR A 56 10.79 2.92 2.20
CA TYR A 56 10.11 2.90 0.91
C TYR A 56 9.25 4.14 0.69
N VAL A 57 8.99 4.44 -0.58
CA VAL A 57 7.98 5.39 -1.03
C VAL A 57 6.90 4.63 -1.81
N LEU A 58 5.65 4.77 -1.40
CA LEU A 58 4.46 4.34 -2.15
C LEU A 58 3.93 5.54 -2.94
N LEU A 59 4.06 5.48 -4.27
CA LEU A 59 3.64 6.54 -5.19
C LEU A 59 2.35 6.15 -5.92
N VAL A 60 1.26 6.84 -5.61
CA VAL A 60 -0.01 6.67 -6.34
C VAL A 60 -0.05 7.60 -7.56
N THR A 61 -0.09 7.03 -8.76
CA THR A 61 -0.09 7.81 -10.01
C THR A 61 -1.50 8.03 -10.55
N ARG A 62 -1.68 9.09 -11.32
CA ARG A 62 -2.95 9.45 -11.97
C ARG A 62 -3.05 8.86 -13.38
N TRP A 63 -4.20 8.29 -13.72
CA TRP A 63 -4.59 7.88 -15.07
C TRP A 63 -6.04 8.24 -15.37
N LYS A 64 -6.32 8.89 -16.52
CA LYS A 64 -7.68 9.28 -16.98
C LYS A 64 -8.63 9.81 -15.88
N GLY A 65 -8.11 10.54 -14.89
CA GLY A 65 -8.90 11.14 -13.80
C GLY A 65 -8.94 10.37 -12.46
N GLY A 66 -8.41 9.16 -12.39
CA GLY A 66 -8.35 8.33 -11.16
C GLY A 66 -6.97 7.76 -10.86
N PRO A 67 -6.83 6.95 -9.81
CA PRO A 67 -5.63 6.16 -9.55
C PRO A 67 -5.38 5.17 -10.70
N GLY A 68 -4.18 5.20 -11.29
CA GLY A 68 -3.82 4.37 -12.46
C GLY A 68 -2.88 3.21 -12.15
N LYS A 69 -1.79 3.51 -11.44
CA LYS A 69 -0.86 2.52 -10.92
C LYS A 69 -0.29 2.98 -9.58
N ILE A 70 0.17 2.02 -8.79
CA ILE A 70 0.96 2.24 -7.59
C ILE A 70 2.36 1.72 -7.88
N GLU A 71 3.35 2.58 -7.67
CA GLU A 71 4.76 2.24 -7.77
C GLU A 71 5.35 2.29 -6.37
N PHE A 72 6.25 1.36 -6.08
CA PHE A 72 7.07 1.40 -4.88
C PHE A 72 8.48 1.79 -5.26
N TYR A 73 9.11 2.61 -4.42
CA TYR A 73 10.52 2.94 -4.55
C TYR A 73 11.22 2.60 -3.25
N LYS A 74 12.37 1.95 -3.32
CA LYS A 74 13.29 1.79 -2.20
C LYS A 74 14.09 3.08 -2.06
N VAL A 75 14.20 3.58 -0.84
CA VAL A 75 15.06 4.71 -0.51
C VAL A 75 16.44 4.15 -0.25
N TRP A 76 17.43 4.54 -1.05
CA TRP A 76 18.79 4.06 -0.94
C TRP A 76 19.76 5.16 -1.34
N ASP A 77 20.69 5.49 -0.44
CA ASP A 77 21.77 6.46 -0.71
C ASP A 77 21.26 7.80 -1.29
N GLY A 78 20.22 8.37 -0.69
CA GLY A 78 19.63 9.63 -1.14
C GLY A 78 18.80 9.54 -2.43
N GLU A 79 18.65 8.36 -3.03
CA GLU A 79 17.91 8.14 -4.27
C GLU A 79 16.62 7.32 -4.08
N LEU A 80 15.73 7.41 -5.08
CA LEU A 80 14.54 6.56 -5.20
C LEU A 80 14.71 5.56 -6.34
N LYS A 81 14.90 4.29 -5.97
CA LYS A 81 15.03 3.20 -6.94
C LYS A 81 13.72 2.43 -7.04
N LEU A 82 13.19 2.27 -8.25
CA LEU A 82 11.92 1.56 -8.46
C LEU A 82 12.05 0.13 -7.89
N PHE A 83 11.07 -0.28 -7.09
CA PHE A 83 11.05 -1.53 -6.36
C PHE A 83 9.79 -2.33 -6.73
N PRO A 84 9.90 -3.65 -6.98
CA PRO A 84 8.73 -4.45 -7.33
C PRO A 84 7.77 -4.59 -6.14
N PRO A 85 6.45 -4.72 -6.36
CA PRO A 85 5.78 -4.79 -7.65
C PRO A 85 5.27 -3.42 -8.14
N THR A 86 5.22 -3.20 -9.45
CA THR A 86 4.34 -2.14 -9.98
C THR A 86 2.91 -2.67 -10.07
N LEU A 87 1.97 -2.05 -9.36
CA LEU A 87 0.56 -2.45 -9.34
C LEU A 87 -0.25 -1.63 -10.33
N TYR A 88 -0.88 -2.27 -11.30
CA TYR A 88 -1.76 -1.60 -12.24
C TYR A 88 -3.21 -1.70 -11.78
N LEU A 89 -3.86 -0.55 -11.56
CA LEU A 89 -5.21 -0.50 -11.02
C LEU A 89 -6.24 -0.56 -12.15
N LYS A 90 -7.25 -1.43 -11.98
CA LYS A 90 -8.52 -1.39 -12.71
C LYS A 90 -9.48 -0.40 -12.06
N GLY A 91 -9.46 -0.33 -10.73
CA GLY A 91 -10.30 0.55 -9.93
C GLY A 91 -9.98 0.42 -8.45
N ILE A 92 -10.66 1.21 -7.64
CA ILE A 92 -10.53 1.20 -6.19
C ILE A 92 -11.92 1.24 -5.54
N ARG A 93 -12.03 0.70 -4.34
CA ARG A 93 -13.14 1.00 -3.42
C ARG A 93 -12.55 1.72 -2.22
N LEU A 94 -13.03 2.92 -1.94
CA LEU A 94 -12.61 3.74 -0.82
C LEU A 94 -13.32 3.31 0.46
N GLN A 95 -12.70 3.59 1.61
CA GLN A 95 -13.26 3.23 2.92
C GLN A 95 -14.67 3.79 3.13
N ARG A 96 -14.96 4.97 2.60
CA ARG A 96 -16.27 5.63 2.70
C ARG A 96 -17.39 4.98 1.87
N GLU A 97 -17.04 4.04 0.99
CA GLU A 97 -17.96 3.32 0.10
C GLU A 97 -18.34 1.95 0.68
N TYR A 98 -17.85 1.62 1.88
CA TYR A 98 -18.39 0.52 2.66
C TYR A 98 -19.68 0.99 3.34
N PRO A 99 -20.72 0.13 3.47
CA PRO A 99 -22.00 0.49 4.09
C PRO A 99 -21.89 0.93 5.56
N THR A 100 -20.76 0.65 6.19
CA THR A 100 -20.53 0.83 7.62
C THR A 100 -20.03 2.24 7.95
N PHE A 101 -20.41 2.75 9.13
CA PHE A 101 -19.94 4.04 9.66
C PHE A 101 -18.44 3.99 10.04
N TRP A 102 -17.55 3.98 9.05
CA TRP A 102 -16.10 3.87 9.24
C TRP A 102 -15.52 4.95 10.16
N ARG A 103 -16.13 6.15 10.19
CA ARG A 103 -15.74 7.24 11.11
C ARG A 103 -15.86 6.85 12.59
N LYS A 104 -16.72 5.88 12.92
CA LYS A 104 -16.86 5.35 14.28
C LYS A 104 -15.78 4.32 14.63
N LEU A 105 -15.16 3.68 13.65
CA LEU A 105 -14.16 2.62 13.89
C LEU A 105 -12.85 3.16 14.48
N ARG A 106 -12.57 4.47 14.30
CA ARG A 106 -11.38 5.18 14.84
C ARG A 106 -10.07 4.38 14.67
N ILE A 107 -9.94 3.69 13.53
CA ILE A 107 -8.84 2.75 13.29
C ILE A 107 -7.53 3.52 13.28
N ARG A 108 -6.61 3.10 14.15
CA ARG A 108 -5.21 3.50 14.14
C ARG A 108 -4.39 2.23 14.10
N CYS A 109 -4.01 1.81 12.90
CA CYS A 109 -3.28 0.56 12.70
C CYS A 109 -1.92 0.60 13.41
N ARG A 110 -1.72 -0.29 14.39
CA ARG A 110 -0.47 -0.46 15.14
C ARG A 110 0.29 -1.71 14.71
N SER A 111 -0.43 -2.73 14.24
CA SER A 111 0.14 -3.98 13.74
C SER A 111 -0.63 -4.44 12.50
N LEU A 112 0.13 -4.84 11.48
CA LEU A 112 -0.37 -5.33 10.20
C LEU A 112 0.37 -6.63 9.86
N ALA A 113 -0.37 -7.65 9.42
CA ALA A 113 0.19 -8.82 8.77
C ALA A 113 -0.29 -8.93 7.32
N VAL A 114 0.48 -9.63 6.49
CA VAL A 114 0.06 -10.05 5.15
C VAL A 114 -0.20 -11.54 5.18
N VAL A 115 -1.43 -11.94 4.87
CA VAL A 115 -1.83 -13.36 4.88
C VAL A 115 -1.39 -14.02 3.58
N LYS A 116 -0.81 -15.21 3.67
CA LYS A 116 -0.42 -16.06 2.54
C LYS A 116 -1.66 -16.49 1.73
N PRO A 117 -1.79 -16.07 0.46
CA PRO A 117 -2.79 -16.61 -0.45
C PRO A 117 -2.44 -18.04 -0.85
N GLU A 118 -3.44 -18.85 -1.15
CA GLU A 118 -3.26 -20.23 -1.62
C GLU A 118 -2.58 -20.27 -3.00
N LYS A 119 -3.06 -19.45 -3.94
CA LYS A 119 -2.52 -19.39 -5.30
C LYS A 119 -1.11 -18.81 -5.32
N GLU A 120 -0.20 -19.56 -5.93
CA GLU A 120 1.23 -19.25 -5.95
C GLU A 120 1.56 -17.88 -6.57
N GLU A 121 0.87 -17.50 -7.65
CA GLU A 121 1.05 -16.20 -8.30
C GLU A 121 0.70 -15.03 -7.34
N LEU A 122 -0.38 -15.16 -6.56
CA LEU A 122 -0.77 -14.18 -5.56
C LEU A 122 0.13 -14.21 -4.33
N LYS A 123 0.65 -15.40 -3.98
CA LYS A 123 1.62 -15.57 -2.89
C LYS A 123 2.92 -14.82 -3.17
N LYS A 124 3.42 -14.86 -4.41
CA LYS A 124 4.56 -14.04 -4.85
C LYS A 124 4.29 -12.55 -4.69
N LEU A 125 3.13 -12.08 -5.15
CA LEU A 125 2.71 -10.68 -4.99
C LEU A 125 2.62 -10.27 -3.50
N ALA A 126 1.98 -11.10 -2.68
CA ALA A 126 1.81 -10.87 -1.25
C ALA A 126 3.17 -10.81 -0.53
N LYS A 127 4.12 -11.65 -0.92
CA LYS A 127 5.49 -11.67 -0.38
C LYS A 127 6.26 -10.38 -0.70
N GLU A 128 6.11 -9.80 -1.90
CA GLU A 128 6.76 -8.50 -2.19
C GLU A 128 6.11 -7.36 -1.40
N ILE A 129 4.78 -7.37 -1.27
CA ILE A 129 4.06 -6.38 -0.45
C ILE A 129 4.47 -6.48 1.03
N SER A 130 4.62 -7.68 1.58
CA SER A 130 5.01 -7.86 2.98
C SER A 130 6.39 -7.28 3.29
N LYS A 131 7.36 -7.41 2.35
CA LYS A 131 8.67 -6.77 2.45
C LYS A 131 8.57 -5.24 2.53
N ILE A 132 7.82 -4.62 1.60
CA ILE A 132 7.66 -3.15 1.54
C ILE A 132 7.06 -2.62 2.85
N LEU A 133 5.99 -3.28 3.32
CA LEU A 133 5.27 -2.86 4.52
C LEU A 133 6.01 -3.25 5.82
N LYS A 134 7.11 -4.02 5.75
CA LYS A 134 7.73 -4.74 6.88
C LYS A 134 6.69 -5.38 7.79
N ALA A 135 5.73 -6.05 7.15
CA ALA A 135 4.64 -6.75 7.80
C ALA A 135 4.96 -8.27 7.80
N PRO A 136 4.70 -8.99 8.90
CA PRO A 136 4.85 -10.44 8.92
C PRO A 136 4.02 -11.12 7.82
N PHE A 137 4.61 -12.14 7.18
CA PHE A 137 3.97 -12.94 6.13
C PHE A 137 3.51 -14.26 6.73
N VAL A 138 2.22 -14.35 7.04
CA VAL A 138 1.67 -15.32 7.99
C VAL A 138 0.65 -16.24 7.35
N ASP A 139 0.43 -17.41 7.97
CA ASP A 139 -0.65 -18.30 7.59
C ASP A 139 -2.02 -17.79 8.10
N GLU A 140 -3.10 -18.32 7.55
CA GLU A 140 -4.47 -17.87 7.85
C GLU A 140 -4.81 -17.94 9.35
N ALA A 141 -4.31 -18.97 10.04
CA ALA A 141 -4.54 -19.18 11.47
C ALA A 141 -3.89 -18.11 12.37
N GLU A 142 -2.86 -17.41 11.88
CA GLU A 142 -2.09 -16.44 12.67
C GLU A 142 -2.58 -15.00 12.50
N LYS A 143 -3.51 -14.75 11.56
CA LYS A 143 -3.96 -13.39 11.21
C LYS A 143 -4.59 -12.64 12.39
N GLU A 144 -5.23 -13.36 13.30
CA GLU A 144 -5.90 -12.81 14.49
C GLU A 144 -4.92 -12.23 15.52
N ASN A 145 -3.62 -12.54 15.41
CA ASN A 145 -2.57 -11.96 16.28
C ASN A 145 -2.25 -10.50 15.94
N TYR A 146 -2.84 -9.96 14.87
CA TYR A 146 -2.60 -8.61 14.36
C TYR A 146 -3.89 -7.81 14.37
N GLN A 147 -3.78 -6.49 14.57
CA GLN A 147 -4.95 -5.61 14.57
C GLN A 147 -5.60 -5.53 13.19
N VAL A 148 -4.77 -5.46 12.15
CA VAL A 148 -5.16 -5.45 10.75
C VAL A 148 -4.44 -6.56 10.02
N TYR A 149 -5.10 -7.18 9.05
CA TYR A 149 -4.43 -8.08 8.12
C TYR A 149 -4.81 -7.74 6.68
N LEU A 150 -3.82 -7.83 5.78
CA LEU A 150 -3.98 -7.66 4.34
C LEU A 150 -4.23 -9.04 3.70
N LYS A 151 -5.23 -9.10 2.82
CA LYS A 151 -5.48 -10.26 1.97
C LYS A 151 -5.45 -9.87 0.50
N ILE A 152 -5.05 -10.85 -0.33
CA ILE A 152 -5.11 -10.77 -1.77
C ILE A 152 -6.02 -11.87 -2.27
N PHE A 153 -7.09 -11.50 -2.96
CA PHE A 153 -8.05 -12.42 -3.56
C PHE A 153 -7.93 -12.40 -5.08
N GLU A 154 -8.30 -13.50 -5.72
CA GLU A 154 -8.64 -13.46 -7.14
C GLU A 154 -9.91 -12.65 -7.38
N GLY A 155 -10.03 -12.13 -8.60
CA GLY A 155 -11.15 -11.29 -8.98
C GLY A 155 -12.01 -11.86 -10.09
N LEU A 156 -13.30 -11.64 -9.99
CA LEU A 156 -14.20 -11.72 -11.14
C LEU A 156 -14.10 -10.40 -11.93
N GLY A 157 -13.45 -10.46 -13.09
CA GLY A 157 -13.22 -9.31 -13.97
C GLY A 157 -12.02 -8.43 -13.62
N TYR A 158 -11.19 -8.79 -12.64
CA TYR A 158 -9.89 -8.19 -12.37
C TYR A 158 -8.91 -9.28 -11.95
N LYS A 159 -7.59 -9.08 -12.11
CA LYS A 159 -6.62 -10.15 -11.82
C LYS A 159 -6.47 -10.43 -10.34
N ALA A 160 -6.53 -9.40 -9.49
CA ALA A 160 -6.49 -9.56 -8.03
C ALA A 160 -7.14 -8.38 -7.30
N LYS A 161 -7.66 -8.62 -6.10
CA LYS A 161 -8.10 -7.58 -5.15
C LYS A 161 -7.19 -7.61 -3.93
N ILE A 162 -6.53 -6.50 -3.64
CA ILE A 162 -5.84 -6.29 -2.35
C ILE A 162 -6.79 -5.55 -1.42
N THR A 163 -6.99 -6.04 -0.21
CA THR A 163 -7.80 -5.36 0.80
C THR A 163 -7.33 -5.65 2.21
N PHE A 164 -7.92 -4.96 3.19
CA PHE A 164 -7.55 -5.02 4.60
C PHE A 164 -8.76 -5.43 5.43
N PHE A 165 -8.51 -6.11 6.55
CA PHE A 165 -9.54 -6.48 7.50
C PHE A 165 -9.12 -6.06 8.90
N SER A 166 -10.10 -5.64 9.70
CA SER A 166 -9.93 -5.44 11.14
C SER A 166 -10.24 -6.74 11.86
N THR A 167 -9.30 -7.22 12.68
CA THR A 167 -9.53 -8.34 13.60
C THR A 167 -10.56 -7.97 14.66
N MET A 168 -10.46 -6.77 15.23
CA MET A 168 -11.37 -6.28 16.28
C MET A 168 -12.81 -6.14 15.79
N HIS A 169 -13.01 -5.68 14.56
CA HIS A 169 -14.34 -5.45 13.99
C HIS A 169 -14.82 -6.59 13.07
N LYS A 170 -13.95 -7.58 12.80
CA LYS A 170 -14.23 -8.74 11.93
C LYS A 170 -14.82 -8.36 10.58
N MET A 171 -14.29 -7.31 9.96
CA MET A 171 -14.83 -6.74 8.72
C MET A 171 -13.74 -6.16 7.83
N GLU A 172 -14.07 -6.02 6.54
CA GLU A 172 -13.22 -5.35 5.56
C GLU A 172 -13.13 -3.84 5.87
N ILE A 173 -11.92 -3.29 5.82
CA ILE A 173 -11.58 -1.90 6.12
C ILE A 173 -10.57 -1.35 5.11
N GLY A 174 -10.27 -0.07 5.22
CA GLY A 174 -9.37 0.65 4.34
C GLY A 174 -9.91 0.73 2.92
N PRO A 175 -9.00 0.93 1.95
CA PRO A 175 -9.35 0.85 0.55
C PRO A 175 -9.15 -0.59 0.03
N ALA A 176 -10.02 -1.02 -0.88
CA ALA A 176 -9.73 -2.16 -1.75
C ALA A 176 -9.12 -1.69 -3.08
N LEU A 177 -8.04 -2.35 -3.49
CA LEU A 177 -7.37 -2.12 -4.76
C LEU A 177 -7.72 -3.26 -5.73
N HIS A 178 -8.41 -2.95 -6.81
CA HIS A 178 -8.70 -3.93 -7.86
C HIS A 178 -7.64 -3.82 -8.95
N LEU A 179 -6.86 -4.87 -9.15
CA LEU A 179 -5.71 -4.87 -10.05
C LEU A 179 -6.09 -5.41 -11.43
N LYS A 180 -5.69 -4.70 -12.50
CA LYS A 180 -5.69 -5.27 -13.86
C LYS A 180 -4.46 -6.16 -14.12
N GLY A 181 -3.42 -6.00 -13.31
CA GLY A 181 -2.20 -6.78 -13.33
C GLY A 181 -1.11 -6.15 -12.47
N TRP A 182 0.03 -6.81 -12.40
CA TRP A 182 1.22 -6.33 -11.70
C TRP A 182 2.47 -6.80 -12.44
N VAL A 183 3.59 -6.12 -12.21
CA VAL A 183 4.90 -6.53 -12.71
C VAL A 183 5.84 -6.66 -11.54
N ILE A 184 6.42 -7.85 -11.39
CA ILE A 184 7.54 -8.13 -10.50
C ILE A 184 8.75 -8.29 -11.40
N PHE A 185 9.79 -7.52 -11.13
CA PHE A 185 11.08 -7.57 -11.83
C PHE A 185 12.16 -7.87 -10.79
N GLU A 186 13.28 -8.43 -11.23
CA GLU A 186 14.41 -8.67 -10.34
C GLU A 186 14.99 -7.34 -9.84
N GLU A 187 15.19 -7.24 -8.53
CA GLU A 187 15.99 -6.15 -7.96
C GLU A 187 17.39 -6.31 -8.54
N LYS A 188 17.86 -5.34 -9.33
CA LYS A 188 19.28 -5.26 -9.63
C LYS A 188 19.97 -5.11 -8.27
N ILE A 189 20.68 -6.14 -7.82
CA ILE A 189 21.44 -6.08 -6.57
C ILE A 189 22.41 -4.92 -6.74
N PHE A 190 22.19 -3.86 -5.97
CA PHE A 190 23.09 -2.72 -5.92
C PHE A 190 24.20 -3.14 -4.95
N GLY A 191 25.39 -3.36 -5.50
CA GLY A 191 26.63 -3.57 -4.74
C GLY A 191 27.08 -2.30 -4.03
#